data_AF-A0A2V4DB58-F1
#
_entry.id   AF-A0A2V4DB58-F1
#
_cell.length_a   1.000
_cell.length_b   1.000
_cell.length_c   1.000
_cell.angle_alpha   90.00
_cell.angle_beta   90.00
_cell.angle_gamma   90.00
#
_symmetry.space_group_name_H-M   'P 1'
#
loop_
_entity.id
_entity.type
_entity.pdbx_description
1 polymer ?
#
loop_
_entity_poly.entity_id
_entity_poly.type
_entity_poly.pdbx_seq_one_letter_code
_entity_poly.pdbx_strand_id
1 'polypeptide(L)'
;MNRPNLLLRPFRIFRCTWDRRGLLGGKWYYIEIFILGLLLVAVPYFSVNHLVAAVGHTLWDPELPLDRLIPVIPWMIIPYATLYILNPLPVFSHPRNDRGRMELLMTLQGIATLTIISCVFFIFFPAEIDMRDQLPSDIMEGGGFVGTTFRNVHLSDMPWNAWPSLHISQSLVLVMALTRWLKRDWSELWWSRPALAILWIDWSLLCISILTTKQHYLWDLGTGLLMGLFWWWMLEAGLKRLDGMSEGEISAEFDNPSKRMLSES
;
A
#
# COMPACT_ATOMS: atom_id res chain seq x y z
N MET A 1 4.51 9.83 -24.63
CA MET A 1 5.51 9.96 -23.54
C MET A 1 5.98 8.56 -23.19
N ASN A 2 7.25 8.21 -23.38
CA ASN A 2 7.76 6.89 -23.00
C ASN A 2 7.68 6.75 -21.48
N ARG A 3 7.09 5.64 -20.99
CA ARG A 3 6.94 5.42 -19.54
C ARG A 3 8.33 5.26 -18.91
N PRO A 4 8.57 5.83 -17.72
CA PRO A 4 9.80 5.55 -16.98
C PRO A 4 9.90 4.04 -16.67
N ASN A 5 11.09 3.46 -16.88
CA ASN A 5 11.29 2.00 -16.86
C ASN A 5 11.39 1.39 -15.44
N LEU A 6 11.25 2.17 -14.37
CA LEU A 6 11.59 1.74 -13.00
C LEU A 6 10.80 0.51 -12.54
N LEU A 7 9.48 0.49 -12.75
CA LEU A 7 8.61 -0.63 -12.36
C LEU A 7 8.23 -1.54 -13.53
N LEU A 8 8.92 -1.42 -14.67
CA LEU A 8 8.61 -2.23 -15.85
C LEU A 8 9.00 -3.71 -15.66
N ARG A 9 10.05 -3.98 -14.86
CA ARG A 9 10.57 -5.31 -14.55
C ARG A 9 10.76 -5.46 -13.03
N PRO A 10 10.73 -6.70 -12.51
CA PRO A 10 11.10 -6.92 -11.12
C PRO A 10 12.58 -6.58 -10.89
N PHE A 11 12.89 -6.03 -9.72
CA PHE A 11 14.25 -5.70 -9.32
C PHE A 11 15.07 -6.97 -9.14
N ARG A 12 16.32 -6.94 -9.63
CA ARG A 12 17.23 -8.10 -9.61
C ARG A 12 17.49 -8.65 -8.20
N ILE A 13 17.32 -7.84 -7.15
CA ILE A 13 17.46 -8.28 -5.77
C ILE A 13 16.44 -9.38 -5.40
N PHE A 14 15.28 -9.40 -6.05
CA PHE A 14 14.24 -10.41 -5.82
C PHE A 14 14.49 -11.73 -6.55
N ARG A 15 15.60 -11.87 -7.29
CA ARG A 15 15.97 -13.12 -7.95
C ARG A 15 16.03 -14.28 -6.97
N CYS A 16 16.65 -14.07 -5.81
CA CYS A 16 16.76 -15.11 -4.78
C CYS A 16 15.39 -15.57 -4.26
N THR A 17 14.47 -14.62 -4.06
CA THR A 17 13.07 -14.91 -3.68
C THR A 17 12.36 -15.70 -4.77
N TRP A 18 12.57 -15.32 -6.03
CA TRP A 18 11.99 -15.98 -7.19
C TRP A 18 12.51 -17.40 -7.40
N ASP A 19 13.82 -17.63 -7.25
CA ASP A 19 14.45 -18.95 -7.38
C ASP A 19 13.95 -19.91 -6.29
N ARG A 20 13.62 -19.38 -5.10
CA ARG A 20 13.06 -20.14 -3.98
C ARG A 20 11.54 -20.30 -4.03
N ARG A 21 10.84 -19.78 -5.04
CA ARG A 21 9.37 -19.75 -5.05
C ARG A 21 8.70 -21.13 -5.01
N GLY A 22 9.41 -22.20 -5.39
CA GLY A 22 8.92 -23.58 -5.35
C GLY A 22 9.06 -24.28 -4.00
N LEU A 23 9.82 -23.71 -3.04
CA LEU A 23 10.10 -24.35 -1.75
C LEU A 23 8.81 -24.59 -0.94
N LEU A 24 8.77 -25.71 -0.23
CA LEU A 24 7.63 -26.15 0.58
C LEU A 24 6.31 -26.18 -0.20
N GLY A 25 6.34 -26.62 -1.46
CA GLY A 25 5.17 -26.62 -2.34
C GLY A 25 4.68 -25.20 -2.67
N GLY A 26 5.58 -24.23 -2.68
CA GLY A 26 5.32 -22.81 -2.93
C GLY A 26 4.83 -22.00 -1.72
N LYS A 27 4.65 -22.62 -0.55
CA LYS A 27 4.22 -21.91 0.66
C LYS A 27 5.29 -20.95 1.19
N TRP A 28 6.57 -21.29 1.01
CA TRP A 28 7.68 -20.46 1.46
C TRP A 28 7.68 -19.07 0.80
N TYR A 29 7.33 -19.01 -0.48
CA TYR A 29 7.24 -17.74 -1.22
C TYR A 29 6.34 -16.71 -0.52
N TYR A 30 5.19 -17.15 -0.01
CA TYR A 30 4.24 -16.25 0.66
C TYR A 30 4.74 -15.75 2.01
N ILE A 31 5.42 -16.63 2.76
CA ILE A 31 6.09 -16.25 4.01
C ILE A 31 7.19 -15.22 3.72
N GLU A 32 7.98 -15.46 2.67
CA GLU A 32 9.06 -14.56 2.27
C GLU A 32 8.53 -13.20 1.81
N ILE A 33 7.49 -13.16 0.96
CA ILE A 33 6.83 -11.92 0.54
C ILE A 33 6.24 -11.16 1.74
N PHE A 34 5.62 -11.86 2.69
CA PHE A 34 5.09 -11.22 3.89
C PHE A 34 6.21 -10.59 4.75
N ILE A 35 7.31 -11.31 4.97
CA ILE A 35 8.48 -10.80 5.69
C ILE A 35 9.09 -9.59 4.95
N LEU A 36 9.23 -9.68 3.62
CA LEU A 36 9.71 -8.55 2.82
C LEU A 36 8.76 -7.35 2.90
N GLY A 37 7.45 -7.56 2.93
CA GLY A 37 6.47 -6.51 3.20
C GLY A 37 6.73 -5.81 4.54
N LEU A 38 6.94 -6.58 5.61
CA LEU A 38 7.30 -6.00 6.92
C LEU A 38 8.61 -5.20 6.86
N LEU A 39 9.66 -5.76 6.25
CA LEU A 39 10.98 -5.14 6.20
C LEU A 39 11.09 -3.93 5.27
N LEU A 40 10.35 -3.92 4.16
CA LEU A 40 10.46 -2.90 3.12
C LEU A 40 9.36 -1.85 3.19
N VAL A 41 8.27 -2.11 3.91
CA VAL A 41 7.14 -1.19 4.04
C VAL A 41 6.94 -0.78 5.50
N ALA A 42 6.61 -1.72 6.38
CA ALA A 42 6.24 -1.39 7.76
C ALA A 42 7.41 -0.80 8.55
N VAL A 43 8.58 -1.46 8.51
CA VAL A 43 9.77 -1.00 9.24
C VAL A 43 10.21 0.40 8.81
N PRO A 44 10.40 0.72 7.51
CA PRO A 44 10.73 2.08 7.09
C PRO A 44 9.71 3.11 7.52
N TYR A 45 8.41 2.81 7.36
CA TYR A 45 7.33 3.71 7.75
C TYR A 45 7.39 4.08 9.23
N PHE A 46 7.36 3.07 10.12
CA PHE A 46 7.35 3.32 11.56
C PHE A 46 8.67 3.92 12.04
N SER A 47 9.81 3.52 11.46
CA SER A 47 11.11 4.11 11.80
C SER A 47 11.13 5.61 11.50
N VAL A 48 10.60 6.03 10.35
CA VAL A 48 10.56 7.44 9.97
C VAL A 48 9.50 8.20 10.76
N ASN A 49 8.32 7.62 11.03
CA ASN A 49 7.31 8.23 11.90
C ASN A 49 7.91 8.54 13.29
N HIS A 50 8.62 7.58 13.91
CA HIS A 50 9.29 7.78 15.19
C HIS A 50 10.46 8.77 15.11
N LEU A 51 11.25 8.73 14.04
CA LEU A 51 12.37 9.66 13.84
C LEU A 51 11.90 11.10 13.75
N VAL A 52 10.92 11.38 12.87
CA VAL A 52 10.43 12.75 12.64
C VAL A 52 9.69 13.27 13.87
N ALA A 53 8.95 12.40 14.58
CA ALA A 53 8.33 12.77 15.85
C ALA A 53 9.35 13.10 16.95
N ALA A 54 10.48 12.38 17.00
CA ALA A 54 11.55 12.67 17.96
C ALA A 54 12.26 13.99 17.65
N VAL A 55 12.29 14.42 16.38
CA VAL A 55 12.77 15.75 15.98
C VAL A 55 11.77 16.83 16.36
N GLY A 56 10.47 16.57 16.20
CA GLY A 56 9.39 17.48 16.63
C GLY A 56 9.37 18.82 15.89
N HIS A 57 9.78 18.83 14.62
CA HIS A 57 9.82 20.03 13.79
C HIS A 57 8.91 19.89 12.58
N THR A 58 8.08 20.91 12.38
CA THR A 58 7.18 21.05 11.23
C THR A 58 7.78 22.04 10.25
N LEU A 59 8.02 21.63 9.00
CA LEU A 59 8.57 22.52 7.99
C LEU A 59 7.50 23.44 7.39
N TRP A 60 6.29 22.91 7.24
CA TRP A 60 5.20 23.58 6.56
C TRP A 60 3.86 23.00 6.99
N ASP A 61 2.80 23.77 6.77
CA ASP A 61 1.44 23.44 7.16
C ASP A 61 0.55 23.31 5.91
N PRO A 62 0.08 22.09 5.56
CA PRO A 62 -0.81 21.85 4.43
C PRO A 62 -2.30 22.11 4.75
N GLU A 63 -2.64 22.62 5.95
CA GLU A 63 -4.02 22.82 6.38
C GLU A 63 -4.80 23.76 5.46
N LEU A 64 -6.03 23.36 5.13
CA LEU A 64 -7.03 24.18 4.47
C LEU A 64 -8.13 24.57 5.47
N PRO A 65 -8.80 25.73 5.29
CA PRO A 65 -9.89 26.14 6.18
C PRO A 65 -11.02 25.10 6.32
N LEU A 66 -11.21 24.25 5.32
CA LEU A 66 -12.22 23.19 5.33
C LEU A 66 -11.87 22.04 6.29
N ASP A 67 -10.59 21.79 6.56
CA ASP A 67 -10.16 20.66 7.39
C ASP A 67 -10.66 20.74 8.83
N ARG A 68 -10.69 21.95 9.39
CA ARG A 68 -11.24 22.20 10.73
C ARG A 68 -12.77 22.08 10.80
N LEU A 69 -13.47 22.13 9.67
CA LEU A 69 -14.93 21.96 9.60
C LEU A 69 -15.34 20.48 9.53
N ILE A 70 -14.43 19.58 9.17
CA ILE A 70 -14.70 18.14 9.11
C ILE A 70 -14.82 17.62 10.56
N PRO A 71 -15.97 17.07 10.99
CA PRO A 71 -16.13 16.61 12.36
C PRO A 71 -15.38 15.30 12.60
N VAL A 72 -15.01 15.05 13.86
CA VAL A 72 -14.54 13.74 14.29
C VAL A 72 -15.70 12.75 14.27
N ILE A 73 -15.54 11.61 13.60
CA ILE A 73 -16.54 10.54 13.56
C ILE A 73 -15.93 9.26 14.15
N PRO A 74 -16.14 8.94 15.44
CA PRO A 74 -15.38 7.91 16.15
C PRO A 74 -15.36 6.53 15.47
N TRP A 75 -16.49 6.08 14.93
CA TRP A 75 -16.58 4.75 14.31
C TRP A 75 -15.78 4.64 13.00
N MET A 76 -15.40 5.76 12.38
CA MET A 76 -14.56 5.77 11.17
C MET A 76 -13.15 5.25 11.43
N ILE A 77 -12.75 5.08 12.69
CA ILE A 77 -11.53 4.36 13.03
C ILE A 77 -11.54 2.89 12.54
N ILE A 78 -12.73 2.30 12.37
CA ILE A 78 -12.86 0.92 11.89
C ILE A 78 -12.45 0.83 10.41
N PRO A 79 -13.04 1.62 9.47
CA PRO A 79 -12.51 1.75 8.11
C PRO A 79 -11.04 2.16 8.06
N TYR A 80 -10.57 3.04 8.95
CA TYR A 80 -9.14 3.37 9.02
C TYR A 80 -8.27 2.13 9.29
N ALA A 81 -8.68 1.32 10.27
CA ALA A 81 -7.96 0.12 10.66
C ALA A 81 -8.00 -1.01 9.61
N THR A 82 -8.88 -0.96 8.60
CA THR A 82 -8.86 -1.97 7.53
C THR A 82 -7.58 -1.90 6.70
N LEU A 83 -6.82 -0.80 6.75
CA LEU A 83 -5.49 -0.70 6.16
C LEU A 83 -4.55 -1.82 6.65
N TYR A 84 -4.64 -2.22 7.92
CA TYR A 84 -3.82 -3.32 8.47
C TYR A 84 -4.20 -4.69 7.88
N ILE A 85 -5.42 -4.84 7.36
CA ILE A 85 -5.89 -6.04 6.66
C ILE A 85 -5.57 -5.94 5.16
N LEU A 86 -5.76 -4.75 4.57
CA LEU A 86 -5.53 -4.50 3.15
C LEU A 86 -4.06 -4.73 2.75
N ASN A 87 -3.11 -4.37 3.60
CA ASN A 87 -1.67 -4.57 3.34
C ASN A 87 -1.27 -6.03 3.10
N PRO A 88 -1.63 -7.00 3.96
CA PRO A 88 -1.31 -8.41 3.73
C PRO A 88 -2.31 -9.14 2.80
N LEU A 89 -3.50 -8.57 2.54
CA LEU A 89 -4.53 -9.19 1.69
C LEU A 89 -4.02 -9.69 0.32
N PRO A 90 -3.15 -8.98 -0.41
CA PRO A 90 -2.57 -9.46 -1.67
C PRO A 90 -1.86 -10.81 -1.56
N VAL A 91 -1.17 -11.08 -0.45
CA VAL A 91 -0.45 -12.34 -0.22
C VAL A 91 -1.42 -13.52 -0.20
N PHE A 92 -2.63 -13.32 0.31
CA PHE A 92 -3.63 -14.37 0.41
C PHE A 92 -4.49 -14.49 -0.84
N SER A 93 -4.74 -13.37 -1.52
CA SER A 93 -5.69 -13.30 -2.63
C SER A 93 -5.08 -13.58 -3.98
N HIS A 94 -3.83 -13.18 -4.29
CA HIS A 94 -3.26 -13.29 -5.65
C HIS A 94 -3.43 -14.67 -6.35
N PRO A 95 -3.48 -14.70 -7.70
CA PRO A 95 -3.57 -15.95 -8.46
C PRO A 95 -2.40 -16.90 -8.17
N ARG A 96 -2.69 -18.20 -7.98
CA ARG A 96 -1.72 -19.21 -7.53
C ARG A 96 -0.92 -19.85 -8.67
N ASN A 97 -0.47 -19.05 -9.63
CA ASN A 97 0.42 -19.41 -10.74
C ASN A 97 1.66 -18.50 -10.76
N ASP A 98 2.65 -18.75 -11.63
CA ASP A 98 3.87 -17.94 -11.62
C ASP A 98 3.58 -16.50 -12.07
N ARG A 99 2.60 -16.28 -12.96
CA ARG A 99 2.12 -14.93 -13.26
C ARG A 99 1.63 -14.19 -12.02
N GLY A 100 0.71 -14.76 -11.26
CA GLY A 100 0.17 -14.12 -10.06
C GLY A 100 1.23 -13.91 -8.98
N ARG A 101 2.18 -14.83 -8.83
CA ARG A 101 3.36 -14.65 -7.96
C ARG A 101 4.21 -13.48 -8.40
N MET A 102 4.50 -13.35 -9.70
CA MET A 102 5.29 -12.25 -10.24
C MET A 102 4.55 -10.91 -10.08
N GLU A 103 3.24 -10.87 -10.33
CA GLU A 103 2.43 -9.67 -10.10
C GLU A 103 2.41 -9.27 -8.62
N LEU A 104 2.33 -10.22 -7.70
CA LEU A 104 2.47 -9.96 -6.26
C LEU A 104 3.85 -9.38 -5.93
N LEU A 105 4.93 -9.93 -6.50
CA LEU A 105 6.30 -9.42 -6.31
C LEU A 105 6.45 -7.99 -6.82
N MET A 106 5.96 -7.72 -8.02
CA MET A 106 6.01 -6.39 -8.63
C MET A 106 5.13 -5.39 -7.87
N THR A 107 4.01 -5.84 -7.31
CA THR A 107 3.16 -5.02 -6.43
C THR A 107 3.91 -4.68 -5.14
N LEU A 108 4.53 -5.66 -4.48
CA LEU A 108 5.39 -5.45 -3.29
C LEU A 108 6.52 -4.45 -3.60
N GLN A 109 7.20 -4.61 -4.73
CA GLN A 109 8.22 -3.69 -5.19
C GLN A 109 7.67 -2.27 -5.36
N GLY A 110 6.51 -2.14 -6.00
CA GLY A 110 5.86 -0.86 -6.24
C GLY A 110 5.52 -0.15 -4.93
N ILE A 111 4.85 -0.84 -4.00
CA ILE A 111 4.51 -0.28 -2.69
C ILE A 111 5.75 0.04 -1.85
N ALA A 112 6.79 -0.80 -1.88
CA ALA A 112 8.04 -0.54 -1.16
C ALA A 112 8.76 0.70 -1.70
N THR A 113 8.83 0.83 -3.02
CA THR A 113 9.46 2.01 -3.65
C THR A 113 8.66 3.27 -3.31
N LEU A 114 7.33 3.19 -3.39
CA LEU A 114 6.43 4.25 -2.95
C LEU A 114 6.67 4.64 -1.48
N THR A 115 6.78 3.67 -0.57
CA THR A 115 7.07 3.92 0.85
C THR A 115 8.39 4.64 1.05
N ILE A 116 9.47 4.19 0.42
CA ILE A 116 10.78 4.81 0.56
C ILE A 116 10.75 6.25 0.04
N ILE A 117 10.08 6.51 -1.08
CA ILE A 117 9.92 7.87 -1.60
C ILE A 117 9.09 8.73 -0.65
N SER A 118 7.97 8.25 -0.11
CA SER A 118 7.22 8.97 0.94
C SER A 118 8.06 9.24 2.18
N CYS A 119 8.88 8.28 2.62
CA CYS A 119 9.79 8.47 3.75
C CYS A 119 10.78 9.61 3.51
N VAL A 120 11.27 9.78 2.29
CA VAL A 120 12.08 10.95 1.91
C VAL A 120 11.27 12.24 2.08
N PHE A 121 10.03 12.30 1.60
CA PHE A 121 9.17 13.46 1.83
C PHE A 121 8.94 13.74 3.31
N PHE A 122 8.66 12.72 4.12
CA PHE A 122 8.45 12.86 5.56
C PHE A 122 9.67 13.42 6.29
N ILE A 123 10.87 13.04 5.88
CA ILE A 123 12.12 13.52 6.51
C ILE A 123 12.43 14.96 6.09
N PHE A 124 12.28 15.29 4.81
CA PHE A 124 12.70 16.59 4.27
C PHE A 124 11.60 17.66 4.27
N PHE A 125 10.33 17.24 4.32
CA PHE A 125 9.15 18.10 4.32
C PHE A 125 8.13 17.66 5.39
N PRO A 126 8.56 17.52 6.66
CA PRO A 126 7.67 17.08 7.73
C PRO A 126 6.49 18.05 7.88
N ALA A 127 5.29 17.48 7.93
CA ALA A 127 4.03 18.16 8.14
C ALA A 127 3.33 17.51 9.33
N GLU A 128 2.96 18.33 10.31
CA GLU A 128 2.28 17.90 11.53
C GLU A 128 0.77 18.05 11.37
N ILE A 129 -0.01 17.10 11.89
CA ILE A 129 -1.45 17.26 12.05
C ILE A 129 -1.78 18.05 13.33
N ASP A 130 -1.99 19.35 13.18
CA ASP A 130 -2.41 20.27 14.24
C ASP A 130 -3.95 20.43 14.32
N MET A 131 -4.64 19.28 14.32
CA MET A 131 -6.09 19.18 14.54
C MET A 131 -6.46 18.10 15.55
N ARG A 132 -5.47 17.47 16.19
CA ARG A 132 -5.71 16.41 17.17
C ARG A 132 -6.26 16.93 18.49
N ASP A 133 -6.20 18.24 18.73
CA ASP A 133 -6.92 18.95 19.80
C ASP A 133 -8.45 18.81 19.67
N GLN A 134 -8.96 18.63 18.46
CA GLN A 134 -10.39 18.42 18.20
C GLN A 134 -10.89 17.03 18.58
N LEU A 135 -10.01 16.12 19.01
CA LEU A 135 -10.37 14.77 19.43
C LEU A 135 -11.03 14.82 20.82
N PRO A 136 -12.31 14.42 20.93
CA PRO A 136 -12.99 14.35 22.23
C PRO A 136 -12.25 13.43 23.22
N SER A 137 -12.06 13.92 24.46
CA SER A 137 -11.34 13.18 25.50
C SER A 137 -12.04 11.87 25.87
N ASP A 138 -13.37 11.83 25.81
CA ASP A 138 -14.18 10.63 26.05
C ASP A 138 -13.95 9.52 25.01
N ILE A 139 -13.51 9.83 23.80
CA ILE A 139 -13.10 8.83 22.80
C ILE A 139 -11.70 8.29 23.12
N MET A 140 -10.77 9.18 23.48
CA MET A 140 -9.36 8.84 23.75
C MET A 140 -9.19 8.07 25.07
N GLU A 141 -9.97 8.44 26.07
CA GLU A 141 -10.07 7.77 27.38
C GLU A 141 -11.15 6.69 27.38
N GLY A 142 -11.95 6.63 26.32
CA GLY A 142 -13.07 5.72 26.17
C GLY A 142 -12.67 4.25 26.25
N GLY A 143 -13.47 3.49 27.00
CA GLY A 143 -13.41 2.03 27.00
C GLY A 143 -13.98 1.41 25.73
N GLY A 144 -13.75 0.11 25.53
CA GLY A 144 -14.32 -0.65 24.42
C GLY A 144 -13.48 -0.64 23.14
N PHE A 145 -13.98 -1.35 22.11
CA PHE A 145 -13.23 -1.63 20.88
C PHE A 145 -12.86 -0.35 20.11
N VAL A 146 -13.79 0.60 19.97
CA VAL A 146 -13.57 1.85 19.22
C VAL A 146 -12.53 2.72 19.91
N GLY A 147 -12.70 3.06 21.19
CA GLY A 147 -11.75 3.90 21.94
C GLY A 147 -10.35 3.28 22.03
N THR A 148 -10.26 1.96 22.26
CA THR A 148 -8.98 1.24 22.28
C THR A 148 -8.28 1.29 20.92
N THR A 149 -9.02 1.08 19.83
CA THR A 149 -8.47 1.15 18.47
C THR A 149 -8.02 2.58 18.15
N PHE A 150 -8.84 3.57 18.49
CA PHE A 150 -8.53 4.99 18.27
C PHE A 150 -7.23 5.40 18.96
N ARG A 151 -7.09 5.06 20.25
CA ARG A 151 -5.86 5.30 21.01
C ARG A 151 -4.66 4.57 20.41
N ASN A 152 -4.78 3.29 20.11
CA ASN A 152 -3.67 2.49 19.57
C ASN A 152 -3.18 3.02 18.21
N VAL A 153 -4.10 3.43 17.34
CA VAL A 153 -3.77 4.03 16.04
C VAL A 153 -3.04 5.35 16.26
N HIS A 154 -3.54 6.25 17.11
CA HIS A 154 -2.93 7.57 17.33
C HIS A 154 -1.59 7.52 18.09
N LEU A 155 -1.36 6.47 18.87
CA LEU A 155 -0.07 6.19 19.53
C LEU A 155 0.95 5.60 18.57
N SER A 156 0.52 4.68 17.69
CA SER A 156 1.41 4.03 16.72
C SER A 156 1.73 4.93 15.53
N ASP A 157 0.81 5.83 15.19
CA ASP A 157 0.88 6.71 14.05
C ASP A 157 0.86 8.18 14.53
N MET A 158 2.04 8.68 14.87
CA MET A 158 2.22 10.03 15.40
C MET A 158 2.00 11.10 14.32
N PRO A 159 1.63 12.34 14.68
CA PRO A 159 1.08 13.31 13.71
C PRO A 159 2.11 13.92 12.74
N TRP A 160 3.38 13.52 12.77
CA TRP A 160 4.49 14.29 12.21
C TRP A 160 4.88 13.98 10.75
N ASN A 161 4.34 12.90 10.18
CA ASN A 161 4.63 12.46 8.81
C ASN A 161 3.37 12.48 7.92
N ALA A 162 2.57 13.54 8.04
CA ALA A 162 1.26 13.63 7.39
C ALA A 162 1.34 13.65 5.85
N TRP A 163 2.29 14.37 5.27
CA TRP A 163 2.27 14.66 3.84
C TRP A 163 3.42 14.02 3.05
N PRO A 164 3.14 13.44 1.86
CA PRO A 164 1.82 13.13 1.30
C PRO A 164 1.21 11.89 1.98
N SER A 165 -0.12 11.72 1.92
CA SER A 165 -0.75 10.58 2.59
C SER A 165 -0.31 9.24 1.97
N LEU A 166 0.56 8.53 2.68
CA LEU A 166 1.04 7.21 2.29
C LEU A 166 -0.09 6.17 2.39
N HIS A 167 -0.94 6.28 3.42
CA HIS A 167 -2.12 5.42 3.61
C HIS A 167 -3.00 5.38 2.35
N ILE A 168 -3.28 6.54 1.77
CA ILE A 168 -4.07 6.66 0.54
C ILE A 168 -3.30 6.17 -0.68
N SER A 169 -2.03 6.58 -0.81
CA SER A 169 -1.20 6.21 -1.96
C SER A 169 -1.05 4.69 -2.07
N GLN A 170 -0.71 4.02 -0.97
CA GLN A 170 -0.49 2.57 -0.93
C GLN A 170 -1.80 1.80 -1.07
N SER A 171 -2.82 2.16 -0.28
CA SER A 171 -4.11 1.47 -0.33
C SER A 171 -4.72 1.50 -1.73
N LEU A 172 -4.57 2.62 -2.46
CA LEU A 172 -5.01 2.72 -3.85
C LEU A 172 -4.25 1.74 -4.76
N VAL A 173 -2.92 1.68 -4.68
CA VAL A 173 -2.13 0.72 -5.48
C VAL A 173 -2.55 -0.72 -5.18
N LEU A 174 -2.79 -1.05 -3.91
CA LEU A 174 -3.25 -2.38 -3.49
C LEU A 174 -4.67 -2.70 -4.00
N VAL A 175 -5.61 -1.77 -3.86
CA VAL A 175 -6.99 -1.90 -4.36
C VAL A 175 -7.01 -2.07 -5.87
N MET A 176 -6.14 -1.37 -6.60
CA MET A 176 -6.01 -1.53 -8.05
C MET A 176 -5.43 -2.89 -8.44
N ALA A 177 -4.42 -3.39 -7.72
CA ALA A 177 -3.89 -4.74 -7.94
C ALA A 177 -4.94 -5.83 -7.66
N LEU A 178 -5.66 -5.72 -6.54
CA LEU A 178 -6.76 -6.63 -6.18
C LEU A 178 -7.90 -6.57 -7.20
N THR A 179 -8.28 -5.36 -7.65
CA THR A 179 -9.28 -5.16 -8.70
C THR A 179 -8.89 -5.85 -9.99
N ARG A 180 -7.60 -5.77 -10.38
CA ARG A 180 -7.07 -6.46 -11.55
C ARG A 180 -7.25 -7.97 -11.44
N TRP A 181 -6.89 -8.57 -10.31
CA TRP A 181 -7.03 -10.01 -10.11
C TRP A 181 -8.49 -10.46 -10.06
N LEU A 182 -9.35 -9.71 -9.36
CA LEU A 182 -10.80 -9.97 -9.32
C LEU A 182 -11.43 -9.97 -10.70
N LYS A 183 -11.06 -9.01 -11.55
CA LYS A 183 -11.60 -8.86 -12.90
C LYS A 183 -11.01 -9.83 -13.92
N ARG A 184 -9.75 -10.25 -13.76
CA ARG A 184 -9.08 -11.13 -14.73
C ARG A 184 -9.22 -12.60 -14.36
N ASP A 185 -8.92 -12.94 -13.11
CA ASP A 185 -8.72 -14.33 -12.68
C ASP A 185 -9.96 -14.92 -11.99
N TRP A 186 -10.85 -14.06 -11.49
CA TRP A 186 -12.04 -14.47 -10.74
C TRP A 186 -13.34 -13.90 -11.31
N SER A 187 -13.35 -13.39 -12.56
CA SER A 187 -14.54 -12.74 -13.16
C SER A 187 -15.79 -13.62 -13.16
N GLU A 188 -15.61 -14.93 -13.35
CA GLU A 188 -16.68 -15.91 -13.46
C GLU A 188 -17.24 -16.36 -12.10
N LEU A 189 -16.59 -15.99 -11.00
CA LEU A 189 -17.03 -16.38 -9.66
C LEU A 189 -18.15 -15.44 -9.18
N TRP A 190 -19.25 -16.02 -8.68
CA TRP A 190 -20.43 -15.27 -8.23
C TRP A 190 -20.10 -14.20 -7.17
N TRP A 191 -19.07 -14.45 -6.35
CA TRP A 191 -18.65 -13.55 -5.28
C TRP A 191 -17.72 -12.43 -5.75
N SER A 192 -17.19 -12.46 -6.98
CA SER A 192 -16.22 -11.47 -7.48
C SER A 192 -16.81 -10.06 -7.59
N ARG A 193 -18.04 -9.92 -8.08
CA ARG A 193 -18.72 -8.61 -8.16
C ARG A 193 -19.01 -8.01 -6.78
N PRO A 194 -19.60 -8.76 -5.81
CA PRO A 194 -19.71 -8.30 -4.43
C PRO A 194 -18.36 -7.94 -3.79
N ALA A 195 -17.32 -8.77 -3.97
CA ALA A 195 -16.00 -8.51 -3.41
C ALA A 195 -15.38 -7.22 -3.96
N LEU A 196 -15.54 -6.96 -5.27
CA LEU A 196 -15.10 -5.72 -5.89
C LEU A 196 -15.86 -4.50 -5.33
N ALA A 197 -17.17 -4.60 -5.16
CA ALA A 197 -17.97 -3.52 -4.57
C ALA A 197 -17.54 -3.24 -3.12
N ILE A 198 -17.38 -4.27 -2.30
CA ILE A 198 -16.91 -4.16 -0.91
C ILE A 198 -15.53 -3.51 -0.87
N LEU A 199 -14.59 -3.94 -1.72
CA LEU A 199 -13.24 -3.38 -1.78
C LEU A 199 -13.24 -1.88 -2.06
N TRP A 200 -14.03 -1.42 -3.03
CA TRP A 200 -14.08 0.00 -3.38
C TRP A 200 -14.88 0.83 -2.38
N ILE A 201 -15.92 0.27 -1.76
CA ILE A 201 -16.65 0.92 -0.65
C ILE A 201 -15.72 1.08 0.55
N ASP A 202 -14.99 0.04 0.94
CA ASP A 202 -14.04 0.07 2.05
C ASP A 202 -12.93 1.10 1.80
N TRP A 203 -12.34 1.12 0.60
CA TRP A 203 -11.34 2.12 0.25
C TRP A 203 -11.89 3.56 0.23
N SER A 204 -13.14 3.75 -0.19
CA SER A 204 -13.80 5.07 -0.13
C SER A 204 -14.03 5.51 1.31
N LEU A 205 -14.44 4.58 2.19
CA LEU A 205 -14.56 4.84 3.62
C LEU A 205 -13.20 5.11 4.27
N LEU A 206 -12.12 4.45 3.82
CA LEU A 206 -10.75 4.74 4.24
C LEU A 206 -10.34 6.18 3.86
N CYS A 207 -10.69 6.66 2.66
CA CYS A 207 -10.41 8.04 2.24
C CYS A 207 -11.12 9.07 3.14
N ILE A 208 -12.35 8.78 3.57
CA ILE A 208 -13.10 9.65 4.47
C ILE A 208 -12.58 9.50 5.90
N SER A 209 -12.15 8.30 6.29
CA SER A 209 -11.74 8.02 7.66
C SER A 209 -10.50 8.79 8.03
N ILE A 210 -9.49 8.90 7.15
CA ILE A 210 -8.28 9.68 7.45
C ILE A 210 -8.56 11.14 7.85
N LEU A 211 -9.63 11.74 7.31
CA LEU A 211 -10.05 13.12 7.61
C LEU A 211 -10.85 13.17 8.91
N THR A 212 -11.80 12.25 9.07
CA THR A 212 -12.73 12.20 10.22
C THR A 212 -12.10 11.57 11.47
N THR A 213 -10.92 10.98 11.36
CA THR A 213 -10.08 10.57 12.50
C THR A 213 -8.95 11.55 12.79
N LYS A 214 -8.86 12.68 12.07
CA LYS A 214 -7.81 13.70 12.25
C LYS A 214 -6.40 13.11 12.11
N GLN A 215 -6.23 12.27 11.08
CA GLN A 215 -4.95 11.67 10.70
C GLN A 215 -4.31 12.39 9.50
N HIS A 216 -5.12 13.05 8.67
CA HIS A 216 -4.65 13.77 7.49
C HIS A 216 -5.52 14.98 7.16
N TYR A 217 -4.90 15.95 6.48
CA TYR A 217 -5.60 17.05 5.82
C TYR A 217 -6.12 16.65 4.44
N LEU A 218 -7.05 17.42 3.89
CA LEU A 218 -7.57 17.27 2.53
C LEU A 218 -6.46 17.37 1.47
N TRP A 219 -5.47 18.23 1.69
CA TRP A 219 -4.32 18.34 0.81
C TRP A 219 -3.50 17.03 0.76
N ASP A 220 -3.32 16.37 1.90
CA ASP A 220 -2.62 15.09 1.99
C ASP A 220 -3.39 13.98 1.26
N LEU A 221 -4.73 13.97 1.40
CA LEU A 221 -5.61 13.07 0.64
C LEU A 221 -5.43 13.29 -0.86
N GLY A 222 -5.56 14.54 -1.34
CA GLY A 222 -5.47 14.87 -2.77
C GLY A 222 -4.12 14.51 -3.37
N THR A 223 -3.03 14.89 -2.70
CA THR A 223 -1.67 14.56 -3.14
C THR A 223 -1.34 13.07 -3.03
N GLY A 224 -1.86 12.39 -2.00
CA GLY A 224 -1.77 10.94 -1.87
C GLY A 224 -2.50 10.18 -2.99
N LEU A 225 -3.68 10.66 -3.41
CA LEU A 225 -4.39 10.11 -4.57
C LEU A 225 -3.57 10.25 -5.85
N LEU A 226 -3.01 11.44 -6.12
CA LEU A 226 -2.18 11.67 -7.29
C LEU A 226 -0.94 10.78 -7.30
N MET A 227 -0.28 10.63 -6.14
CA MET A 227 0.88 9.78 -5.97
C MET A 227 0.53 8.30 -6.18
N GLY A 228 -0.56 7.81 -5.59
CA GLY A 228 -1.05 6.45 -5.81
C GLY A 228 -1.41 6.16 -7.27
N LEU A 229 -2.08 7.09 -7.96
CA LEU A 229 -2.39 6.97 -9.39
C LEU A 229 -1.13 6.94 -10.25
N PHE A 230 -0.15 7.79 -9.95
CA PHE A 230 1.13 7.82 -10.65
C PHE A 230 1.89 6.50 -10.49
N TRP A 231 1.98 5.98 -9.26
CA TRP A 231 2.64 4.70 -9.00
C TRP A 231 1.90 3.53 -9.62
N TRP A 232 0.56 3.53 -9.59
CA TRP A 232 -0.23 2.55 -10.32
C TRP A 232 0.05 2.61 -11.83
N TRP A 233 0.09 3.80 -12.42
CA TRP A 233 0.39 3.96 -13.85
C TRP A 233 1.76 3.37 -14.25
N MET A 234 2.76 3.49 -13.39
CA MET A 234 4.07 2.86 -13.56
C MET A 234 3.99 1.34 -13.41
N LEU A 235 3.37 0.85 -12.32
CA LEU A 235 3.24 -0.58 -12.02
C LEU A 235 2.41 -1.31 -13.10
N GLU A 236 1.29 -0.73 -13.50
CA GLU A 236 0.36 -1.29 -14.50
C GLU A 236 1.09 -1.53 -15.84
N ALA A 237 2.09 -0.71 -16.19
CA ALA A 237 2.91 -0.96 -17.37
C ALA A 237 3.64 -2.30 -17.29
N GLY A 238 4.25 -2.58 -16.14
CA GLY A 238 4.93 -3.84 -15.86
C GLY A 238 3.95 -5.02 -15.82
N LEU A 239 2.81 -4.86 -15.14
CA LEU A 239 1.78 -5.90 -15.07
C LEU A 239 1.18 -6.22 -16.45
N LYS A 240 0.92 -5.21 -17.29
CA LYS A 240 0.46 -5.40 -18.68
C LYS A 240 1.50 -6.07 -19.56
N ARG A 241 2.80 -5.87 -19.30
CA ARG A 241 3.87 -6.58 -20.00
C ARG A 241 3.78 -8.10 -19.79
N LEU A 242 3.42 -8.52 -18.57
CA LEU A 242 3.21 -9.93 -18.24
C LEU A 242 1.98 -10.51 -18.95
N ASP A 243 1.05 -9.68 -19.45
CA ASP A 243 -0.14 -10.16 -20.14
C ASP A 243 0.17 -10.90 -21.43
N GLY A 244 1.24 -10.47 -22.13
CA GLY A 244 1.71 -11.09 -23.37
C GLY A 244 2.78 -12.17 -23.20
N MET A 245 3.11 -12.56 -21.96
CA MET A 245 4.13 -13.58 -21.67
C MET A 245 3.47 -14.90 -21.27
N SER A 246 4.04 -16.00 -21.73
CA SER A 246 3.73 -17.35 -21.27
C SER A 246 4.24 -17.60 -19.84
N GLU A 247 3.68 -18.60 -19.15
CA GLU A 247 4.16 -19.01 -17.82
C GLU A 247 5.66 -19.41 -17.84
N GLY A 248 6.14 -20.00 -18.94
CA GLY A 248 7.56 -20.33 -19.13
C GLY A 248 8.45 -19.09 -19.19
N GLU A 249 8.04 -18.07 -19.94
CA GLU A 249 8.78 -16.80 -20.04
C GLU A 249 8.80 -16.03 -18.71
N ILE A 250 7.70 -16.07 -17.96
CA ILE A 250 7.59 -15.46 -16.62
C ILE A 250 8.47 -16.22 -15.62
N SER A 251 8.44 -17.55 -15.64
CA SER A 251 9.32 -18.40 -14.84
C SER A 251 10.80 -18.06 -15.08
N ALA A 252 11.16 -17.82 -16.34
CA ALA A 252 12.51 -17.43 -16.78
C ALA A 252 12.77 -15.90 -16.74
N GLU A 253 11.99 -15.10 -16.02
CA GLU A 253 12.12 -13.63 -16.00
C GLU A 253 13.47 -13.14 -15.48
N PHE A 254 14.08 -13.88 -14.56
CA PHE A 254 15.40 -13.58 -14.00
C PHE A 254 16.54 -14.35 -14.67
N ASP A 255 16.24 -15.20 -15.64
CA ASP A 255 17.26 -15.95 -16.38
C ASP A 255 17.97 -15.05 -17.40
N ASN A 256 19.23 -15.41 -17.69
CA ASN A 256 20.02 -14.70 -18.68
C ASN A 256 19.36 -14.90 -20.07
N PRO A 257 19.38 -13.91 -20.98
CA PRO A 257 18.73 -14.01 -22.29
C PRO A 257 19.15 -15.24 -23.11
N SER A 258 20.39 -15.72 -22.92
CA SER A 258 20.92 -16.91 -23.59
C SER A 258 20.26 -18.23 -23.16
N LYS A 259 19.61 -18.30 -22.00
CA LYS A 259 18.86 -19.49 -21.54
C LYS A 259 17.44 -19.54 -22.11
N ARG A 260 16.82 -18.39 -22.43
CA ARG A 260 15.46 -18.34 -23.02
C ARG A 260 15.37 -19.04 -24.38
N MET A 261 16.40 -18.91 -25.21
CA MET A 261 16.44 -19.56 -26.54
C MET A 261 16.65 -21.08 -26.47
N LEU A 262 17.21 -21.61 -25.37
CA LEU A 262 17.50 -23.04 -25.21
C LEU A 262 16.31 -23.82 -24.60
N SER A 263 15.35 -23.14 -23.99
CA SER A 263 14.10 -23.76 -23.52
C SER A 263 13.00 -23.80 -24.58
N GLU A 264 13.21 -23.13 -25.71
CA GLU A 264 12.29 -23.06 -26.86
C GLU A 264 12.72 -23.98 -28.03
N SER A 265 13.83 -24.70 -27.89
CA SER A 265 14.36 -25.71 -28.84
C SER A 265 14.20 -27.13 -28.30
#